data_AF-A0A261EPH1-F1
#
_entry.id   AF-A0A261EPH1-F1
#
_cell.length_a   1.000
_cell.length_b   1.000
_cell.length_c   1.000
_cell.angle_alpha   90.00
_cell.angle_beta   90.00
_cell.angle_gamma   90.00
#
_symmetry.space_group_name_H-M   'P 1'
#
loop_
_entity.id
_entity.type
_entity.pdbx_description
1 polymer ?
#
loop_
_entity_poly.entity_id
_entity_poly.type
_entity_poly.pdbx_seq_one_letter_code
_entity_poly.pdbx_strand_id
1 'polypeptide(L)'
;MSYDDMSHRDTSGFGPGKAFPVTARNMTGAANTAGAADAGVPGGAGDGSGVEVTEWHGFSSGVPFVVEPPAEYLKRMVDCGRTLFIPPDGEDGDYVGRLLFSPSVSLPFPILDGSESLTDMSAAEWLFFRPPVSHVYDGSVTIEEWALTLEAYLYYGYLVNEDEGNVIATELAPGWDSEEDVWAQCAEWAHDAVDWLTSLNVARAYGFAARLGGDEVRALETACGLWGVPFDLSEGFVSEVMAEGREAYGRLLDGYRALTEREFDFLGTDVRWMEGARDAMLP
;
A
#
# COMPACT_ATOMS: atom_id res chain seq x y z
N MET A 1 44.67 -7.18 -21.67
CA MET A 1 44.47 -8.10 -20.53
C MET A 1 43.20 -7.61 -19.85
N SER A 2 42.04 -8.01 -20.38
CA SER A 2 41.27 -9.26 -20.16
C SER A 2 40.51 -9.23 -18.84
N TYR A 3 39.23 -9.55 -18.99
CA TYR A 3 38.07 -9.29 -18.16
C TYR A 3 37.71 -10.54 -17.33
N ASP A 4 38.74 -11.21 -16.80
CA ASP A 4 38.60 -12.55 -16.19
C ASP A 4 39.28 -12.58 -14.82
N ASP A 5 38.66 -12.03 -13.77
CA ASP A 5 39.01 -12.45 -12.39
C ASP A 5 37.99 -12.08 -11.29
N MET A 6 36.68 -12.29 -11.50
CA MET A 6 35.69 -12.27 -10.40
C MET A 6 34.59 -13.34 -10.54
N SER A 7 34.96 -14.54 -11.00
CA SER A 7 34.13 -15.74 -10.77
C SER A 7 34.51 -16.37 -9.43
N HIS A 8 33.49 -16.69 -8.62
CA HIS A 8 33.51 -17.25 -7.26
C HIS A 8 33.32 -16.24 -6.13
N ARG A 9 32.14 -15.60 -6.12
CA ARG A 9 31.40 -15.48 -4.85
C ARG A 9 30.43 -16.64 -4.77
N ASP A 10 30.60 -17.40 -3.70
CA ASP A 10 29.78 -18.54 -3.30
C ASP A 10 28.33 -18.06 -3.07
N THR A 11 27.43 -18.44 -3.97
CA THR A 11 25.98 -18.15 -3.90
C THR A 11 25.22 -19.24 -3.14
N SER A 12 25.90 -20.05 -2.32
CA SER A 12 25.29 -21.17 -1.60
C SER A 12 24.56 -20.78 -0.30
N GLY A 13 24.22 -19.51 -0.11
CA GLY A 13 23.37 -19.07 0.98
C GLY A 13 22.34 -18.09 0.45
N PHE A 14 21.06 -18.48 0.49
CA PHE A 14 19.87 -17.69 0.17
C PHE A 14 19.56 -17.59 -1.34
N GLY A 15 18.88 -18.63 -1.84
CA GLY A 15 18.17 -18.60 -3.12
C GLY A 15 16.72 -18.12 -2.95
N PRO A 16 16.04 -17.77 -4.07
CA PRO A 16 14.63 -17.39 -4.07
C PRO A 16 13.79 -18.60 -3.61
N GLY A 17 12.92 -18.39 -2.62
CA GLY A 17 12.08 -19.45 -2.06
C GLY A 17 12.29 -19.77 -0.57
N LYS A 18 12.84 -18.85 0.24
CA LYS A 18 12.67 -18.98 1.69
C LYS A 18 11.24 -18.65 2.06
N ALA A 19 10.53 -19.67 2.51
CA ALA A 19 9.18 -19.55 3.04
C ALA A 19 9.14 -18.53 4.19
N PHE A 20 8.17 -17.63 4.12
CA PHE A 20 7.70 -16.82 5.23
C PHE A 20 7.46 -17.72 6.46
N PRO A 21 7.87 -17.33 7.68
CA PRO A 21 7.47 -18.06 8.88
C PRO A 21 6.04 -17.68 9.23
N VAL A 22 5.04 -18.35 8.63
CA VAL A 22 3.64 -18.09 8.98
C VAL A 22 2.95 -19.39 9.38
N THR A 23 2.77 -19.53 10.69
CA THR A 23 1.60 -20.24 11.23
C THR A 23 0.60 -19.17 11.60
N ALA A 24 -0.28 -18.78 10.67
CA ALA A 24 -1.35 -17.85 10.96
C ALA A 24 -2.21 -18.44 12.09
N ARG A 25 -2.36 -17.72 13.20
CA ARG A 25 -3.43 -18.03 14.17
C ARG A 25 -4.73 -17.50 13.61
N ASN A 26 -5.39 -18.34 12.81
CA ASN A 26 -6.80 -18.19 12.49
C ASN A 26 -7.60 -18.12 13.80
N MET A 27 -8.03 -16.92 14.20
CA MET A 27 -9.17 -16.79 15.11
C MET A 27 -10.43 -16.72 14.25
N THR A 28 -10.88 -17.91 13.84
CA THR A 28 -12.23 -18.11 13.30
C THR A 28 -13.27 -17.66 14.33
N GLY A 29 -14.10 -16.68 13.97
CA GLY A 29 -15.19 -16.19 14.81
C GLY A 29 -16.29 -15.50 14.02
N ALA A 30 -17.14 -16.31 13.37
CA ALA A 30 -18.49 -16.01 12.91
C ALA A 30 -18.69 -14.93 11.82
N ALA A 31 -18.78 -15.42 10.59
CA ALA A 31 -19.67 -14.83 9.59
C ALA A 31 -21.10 -14.75 10.14
N ASN A 32 -21.80 -13.63 9.95
CA ASN A 32 -23.25 -13.62 9.99
C ASN A 32 -23.83 -12.73 8.89
N THR A 33 -24.66 -13.38 8.09
CA THR A 33 -25.50 -12.86 7.02
C THR A 33 -26.69 -12.04 7.54
N ALA A 34 -27.08 -11.05 6.72
CA ALA A 34 -28.45 -10.57 6.45
C ALA A 34 -29.09 -9.46 7.33
N GLY A 35 -29.47 -8.36 6.67
CA GLY A 35 -30.89 -7.97 6.53
C GLY A 35 -31.53 -7.03 7.56
N ALA A 36 -31.88 -5.82 7.09
CA ALA A 36 -33.05 -4.98 7.40
C ALA A 36 -33.51 -4.73 8.87
N ALA A 37 -33.42 -3.43 9.24
CA ALA A 37 -34.28 -2.59 10.11
C ALA A 37 -35.16 -3.21 11.23
N ASP A 38 -34.99 -2.72 12.47
CA ASP A 38 -36.05 -2.05 13.28
C ASP A 38 -35.47 -1.37 14.54
N ALA A 39 -36.20 -0.38 15.06
CA ALA A 39 -35.87 0.48 16.19
C ALA A 39 -36.17 -0.13 17.59
N GLY A 40 -35.46 0.32 18.64
CA GLY A 40 -35.91 0.20 20.04
C GLY A 40 -34.85 -0.18 21.10
N VAL A 41 -34.63 0.74 22.04
CA VAL A 41 -33.66 0.80 23.16
C VAL A 41 -34.14 -0.05 24.38
N PRO A 42 -33.41 -0.19 25.53
CA PRO A 42 -32.10 -0.80 25.84
C PRO A 42 -32.21 -1.95 26.88
N GLY A 43 -31.17 -2.78 27.05
CA GLY A 43 -31.04 -3.58 28.27
C GLY A 43 -30.06 -4.75 28.25
N GLY A 44 -28.97 -4.60 29.01
CA GLY A 44 -28.42 -5.67 29.86
C GLY A 44 -27.44 -6.68 29.25
N ALA A 45 -26.20 -6.62 29.77
CA ALA A 45 -25.21 -7.69 29.90
C ALA A 45 -24.64 -8.30 28.61
N GLY A 46 -23.38 -7.95 28.32
CA GLY A 46 -22.50 -8.69 27.42
C GLY A 46 -21.12 -8.80 28.04
N ASP A 47 -20.85 -9.95 28.66
CA ASP A 47 -19.50 -10.48 28.84
C ASP A 47 -18.94 -10.80 27.45
N GLY A 48 -17.76 -10.28 27.16
CA GLY A 48 -17.15 -10.32 25.84
C GLY A 48 -16.09 -9.24 25.79
N SER A 49 -14.85 -9.58 26.18
CA SER A 49 -13.67 -8.80 25.85
C SER A 49 -13.51 -8.77 24.33
N GLY A 50 -14.30 -7.94 23.66
CA GLY A 50 -14.15 -7.63 22.26
C GLY A 50 -12.87 -6.83 22.11
N VAL A 51 -12.02 -7.24 21.19
CA VAL A 51 -10.92 -6.38 20.75
C VAL A 51 -11.58 -5.14 20.14
N GLU A 52 -11.27 -3.96 20.67
CA GLU A 52 -11.74 -2.71 20.08
C GLU A 52 -11.09 -2.56 18.70
N VAL A 53 -11.95 -2.36 17.70
CA VAL A 53 -11.55 -2.22 16.30
C VAL A 53 -12.03 -0.87 15.78
N THR A 54 -11.20 -0.27 14.94
CA THR A 54 -11.51 0.99 14.24
C THR A 54 -11.58 0.70 12.75
N GLU A 55 -12.54 1.34 12.09
CA GLU A 55 -12.79 1.20 10.65
C GLU A 55 -12.60 2.56 9.95
N TRP A 56 -11.85 2.55 8.85
CA TRP A 56 -11.63 3.70 7.99
C TRP A 56 -12.14 3.40 6.57
N HIS A 57 -13.21 4.08 6.18
CA HIS A 57 -13.86 3.85 4.90
C HIS A 57 -13.13 4.52 3.75
N GLY A 58 -12.89 3.77 2.67
CA GLY A 58 -12.23 4.27 1.47
C GLY A 58 -10.71 4.43 1.59
N PHE A 59 -10.08 3.88 2.62
CA PHE A 59 -8.63 4.02 2.85
C PHE A 59 -7.80 2.99 2.10
N SER A 60 -8.37 1.83 1.74
CA SER A 60 -7.69 0.79 0.97
C SER A 60 -8.14 0.79 -0.49
N SER A 61 -7.32 0.24 -1.37
CA SER A 61 -7.73 -0.19 -2.71
C SER A 61 -8.49 -1.52 -2.70
N GLY A 62 -8.74 -2.12 -1.53
CA GLY A 62 -9.39 -3.43 -1.37
C GLY A 62 -8.46 -4.62 -1.66
N VAL A 63 -7.23 -4.37 -2.09
CA VAL A 63 -6.12 -5.32 -2.18
C VAL A 63 -4.81 -4.58 -1.89
N PRO A 64 -3.80 -5.27 -1.33
CA PRO A 64 -2.48 -4.68 -1.16
C PRO A 64 -1.86 -4.38 -2.52
N PHE A 65 -1.15 -3.25 -2.60
CA PHE A 65 -0.51 -2.69 -3.80
C PHE A 65 -1.50 -2.04 -4.77
N VAL A 66 -1.14 -0.88 -5.34
CA VAL A 66 -2.06 -0.02 -6.09
C VAL A 66 -2.67 -0.76 -7.30
N VAL A 67 -3.97 -1.06 -7.24
CA VAL A 67 -4.76 -1.68 -8.34
C VAL A 67 -5.94 -0.80 -8.74
N GLU A 68 -5.76 0.52 -8.71
CA GLU A 68 -6.78 1.47 -9.12
C GLU A 68 -6.25 2.42 -10.23
N PRO A 69 -7.14 2.96 -11.08
CA PRO A 69 -6.79 4.01 -12.02
C PRO A 69 -6.14 5.22 -11.34
N PRO A 70 -5.21 5.93 -12.02
CA PRO A 70 -4.54 7.10 -11.46
C PRO A 70 -5.48 8.14 -10.85
N ALA A 71 -6.62 8.44 -11.48
CA ALA A 71 -7.56 9.42 -10.93
C ALA A 71 -8.23 8.93 -9.63
N GLU A 72 -8.53 7.63 -9.54
CA GLU A 72 -9.10 7.01 -8.34
C GLU A 72 -8.07 7.02 -7.20
N TYR A 73 -6.81 6.68 -7.48
CA TYR A 73 -5.71 6.75 -6.51
C TYR A 73 -5.54 8.15 -5.93
N LEU A 74 -5.43 9.17 -6.78
CA LEU A 74 -5.26 10.55 -6.33
C LEU A 74 -6.44 11.02 -5.50
N LYS A 75 -7.66 10.70 -5.95
CA LYS A 75 -8.88 11.04 -5.21
C LYS A 75 -8.90 10.35 -3.84
N ARG A 76 -8.59 9.06 -3.79
CA ARG A 76 -8.57 8.26 -2.57
C ARG A 76 -7.60 8.87 -1.55
N MET A 77 -6.35 9.10 -1.96
CA MET A 77 -5.33 9.67 -1.07
C MET A 77 -5.74 11.05 -0.53
N VAL A 78 -6.28 11.94 -1.38
CA VAL A 78 -6.75 13.26 -0.95
C VAL A 78 -7.93 13.17 0.02
N ASP A 79 -8.91 12.31 -0.26
CA ASP A 79 -10.05 12.13 0.62
C ASP A 79 -9.65 11.51 1.97
N CYS A 80 -8.68 10.59 1.98
CA CYS A 80 -8.11 10.07 3.22
C CYS A 80 -7.42 11.16 4.03
N GLY A 81 -6.64 12.03 3.38
CA GLY A 81 -6.01 13.18 4.04
C GLY A 81 -7.02 14.09 4.76
N ARG A 82 -8.16 14.35 4.11
CA ARG A 82 -9.27 15.14 4.70
C ARG A 82 -9.88 14.48 5.94
N THR A 83 -9.96 13.15 5.94
CA THR A 83 -10.43 12.40 7.11
C THR A 83 -9.40 12.38 8.24
N LEU A 84 -8.11 12.42 7.93
CA LEU A 84 -7.04 12.27 8.92
C LEU A 84 -6.67 13.57 9.65
N PHE A 85 -6.56 14.70 8.97
CA PHE A 85 -6.10 15.93 9.61
C PHE A 85 -6.72 17.19 8.99
N ILE A 86 -6.59 18.31 9.71
CA ILE A 86 -6.97 19.65 9.29
C ILE A 86 -5.68 20.39 8.93
N PRO A 87 -5.53 20.89 7.70
CA PRO A 87 -4.35 21.64 7.30
C PRO A 87 -4.18 22.93 8.12
N PRO A 88 -2.94 23.34 8.43
CA PRO A 88 -2.67 24.50 9.27
C PRO A 88 -3.30 25.80 8.75
N ASP A 89 -3.35 25.98 7.43
CA ASP A 89 -3.84 27.20 6.79
C ASP A 89 -5.34 27.17 6.48
N GLY A 90 -6.04 26.07 6.79
CA GLY A 90 -7.47 25.91 6.50
C GLY A 90 -7.83 25.95 5.01
N GLU A 91 -6.85 25.97 4.10
CA GLU A 91 -7.05 25.90 2.66
C GLU A 91 -7.25 24.45 2.22
N ASP A 92 -8.30 24.21 1.43
CA ASP A 92 -8.56 22.95 0.75
C ASP A 92 -7.45 22.66 -0.27
N GLY A 93 -6.34 22.05 0.15
CA GLY A 93 -5.26 21.70 -0.78
C GLY A 93 -3.93 21.25 -0.19
N ASP A 94 -3.58 21.63 1.04
CA ASP A 94 -2.26 21.32 1.62
C ASP A 94 -2.14 19.86 2.14
N TYR A 95 -3.18 19.04 1.96
CA TYR A 95 -3.12 17.59 2.21
C TYR A 95 -2.05 16.88 1.37
N VAL A 96 -1.77 17.41 0.18
CA VAL A 96 -0.81 16.81 -0.76
C VAL A 96 0.62 16.83 -0.21
N GLY A 97 0.99 17.85 0.57
CA GLY A 97 2.32 17.94 1.20
C GLY A 97 2.45 17.17 2.53
N ARG A 98 1.34 16.63 3.03
CA ARG A 98 1.23 15.99 4.35
C ARG A 98 0.97 14.50 4.27
N LEU A 99 0.88 13.96 3.06
CA LEU A 99 0.78 12.54 2.78
C LEU A 99 1.96 12.12 1.92
N LEU A 100 2.47 10.92 2.18
CA LEU A 100 3.37 10.23 1.28
C LEU A 100 2.54 9.71 0.11
N PHE A 101 2.74 10.29 -1.07
CA PHE A 101 2.30 9.70 -2.32
C PHE A 101 3.41 8.79 -2.80
N SER A 102 3.18 7.48 -2.72
CA SER A 102 4.14 6.49 -3.18
C SER A 102 3.44 5.42 -4.00
N PRO A 103 4.05 4.95 -5.11
CA PRO A 103 3.52 3.81 -5.83
C PRO A 103 3.79 2.48 -5.08
N SER A 104 4.65 2.46 -4.06
CA SER A 104 4.99 1.24 -3.31
C SER A 104 4.22 1.07 -2.00
N VAL A 105 3.61 2.14 -1.47
CA VAL A 105 2.85 2.15 -0.21
C VAL A 105 1.37 2.31 -0.54
N SER A 106 0.52 1.34 -0.15
CA SER A 106 -0.87 1.33 -0.60
C SER A 106 -1.82 2.13 0.28
N LEU A 107 -1.49 2.23 1.58
CA LEU A 107 -2.30 2.92 2.56
C LEU A 107 -1.91 4.41 2.72
N PRO A 108 -2.85 5.29 3.12
CA PRO A 108 -2.57 6.69 3.39
C PRO A 108 -1.55 6.85 4.51
N PHE A 109 -0.33 7.22 4.13
CA PHE A 109 0.77 7.40 5.07
C PHE A 109 1.00 8.90 5.33
N PRO A 110 0.74 9.40 6.55
CA PRO A 110 0.94 10.81 6.89
C PRO A 110 2.42 11.15 7.12
N ILE A 111 2.85 12.30 6.62
CA ILE A 111 4.16 12.88 6.92
C ILE A 111 3.97 13.86 8.08
N LEU A 112 4.38 13.42 9.27
CA LEU A 112 4.19 14.15 10.51
C LEU A 112 5.30 15.17 10.76
N ASP A 113 4.93 16.38 11.14
CA ASP A 113 5.83 17.42 11.65
C ASP A 113 5.53 17.84 13.11
N GLY A 114 4.51 17.24 13.72
CA GLY A 114 4.13 17.44 15.13
C GLY A 114 3.18 18.63 15.36
N SER A 115 2.74 19.31 14.30
CA SER A 115 1.76 20.40 14.36
C SER A 115 0.35 19.99 13.91
N GLU A 116 0.13 18.70 13.68
CA GLU A 116 -1.13 18.18 13.14
C GLU A 116 -2.31 18.48 14.06
N SER A 117 -3.37 19.05 13.47
CA SER A 117 -4.71 19.04 14.06
C SER A 117 -5.48 17.90 13.43
N LEU A 118 -6.07 17.02 14.25
CA LEU A 118 -6.80 15.85 13.76
C LEU A 118 -8.29 16.17 13.58
N THR A 119 -8.92 15.54 12.59
CA THR A 119 -10.32 15.81 12.25
C THR A 119 -11.29 15.23 13.29
N ASP A 120 -11.02 14.02 13.77
CA ASP A 120 -11.82 13.35 14.81
C ASP A 120 -11.02 12.27 15.57
N MET A 121 -11.72 11.48 16.40
CA MET A 121 -11.12 10.41 17.19
C MET A 121 -10.68 9.20 16.35
N SER A 122 -11.40 8.88 15.27
CA SER A 122 -11.00 7.82 14.33
C SER A 122 -9.69 8.18 13.63
N ALA A 123 -9.52 9.45 13.29
CA ALA A 123 -8.24 9.96 12.80
C ALA A 123 -7.11 9.76 13.84
N ALA A 124 -7.34 10.06 15.11
CA ALA A 124 -6.34 9.88 16.17
C ALA A 124 -5.94 8.41 16.44
N GLU A 125 -6.76 7.47 15.99
CA GLU A 125 -6.51 6.03 16.07
C GLU A 125 -5.81 5.47 14.82
N TRP A 126 -5.60 6.29 13.78
CA TRP A 126 -4.95 5.83 12.56
C TRP A 126 -3.55 5.28 12.83
N LEU A 127 -3.30 4.04 12.39
CA LEU A 127 -2.14 3.25 12.80
C LEU A 127 -0.81 3.92 12.47
N PHE A 128 -0.73 4.57 11.30
CA PHE A 128 0.49 5.22 10.83
C PHE A 128 0.82 6.52 11.56
N PHE A 129 -0.06 7.04 12.42
CA PHE A 129 0.30 8.13 13.35
C PHE A 129 1.12 7.66 14.55
N ARG A 130 1.16 6.36 14.81
CA ARG A 130 1.78 5.78 16.01
C ARG A 130 2.82 4.73 15.60
N PRO A 131 4.00 5.12 15.09
CA PRO A 131 5.07 4.16 14.86
C PRO A 131 5.52 3.49 16.18
N PRO A 132 6.06 2.26 16.12
CA PRO A 132 6.56 1.57 17.30
C PRO A 132 7.74 2.35 17.92
N VAL A 133 7.83 2.33 19.25
CA VAL A 133 8.82 3.14 19.98
C VAL A 133 10.27 2.77 19.62
N SER A 134 10.56 1.51 19.33
CA SER A 134 11.89 1.03 18.90
C SER A 134 12.29 1.41 17.47
N HIS A 135 11.35 1.76 16.60
CA HIS A 135 11.61 2.01 15.18
C HIS A 135 10.99 3.31 14.67
N VAL A 136 11.11 4.38 15.45
CA VAL A 136 10.84 5.73 14.96
C VAL A 136 11.74 6.01 13.75
N TYR A 137 11.14 6.55 12.67
CA TYR A 137 11.88 6.89 11.46
C TYR A 137 13.03 7.87 11.77
N ASP A 138 14.25 7.47 11.41
CA ASP A 138 15.48 8.21 11.68
C ASP A 138 16.21 8.65 10.39
N GLY A 139 15.66 8.33 9.22
CA GLY A 139 16.26 8.62 7.91
C GLY A 139 17.40 7.71 7.50
N SER A 140 17.59 6.56 8.16
CA SER A 140 18.60 5.55 7.77
C SER A 140 18.27 4.83 6.46
N VAL A 141 16.99 4.73 6.12
CA VAL A 141 16.44 4.18 4.86
C VAL A 141 15.51 5.21 4.22
N THR A 142 15.01 4.95 3.01
CA THR A 142 14.01 5.82 2.37
C THR A 142 12.70 5.80 3.16
N ILE A 143 11.90 6.87 3.05
CA ILE A 143 10.61 6.94 3.75
C ILE A 143 9.66 5.85 3.23
N GLU A 144 9.73 5.52 1.94
CA GLU A 144 8.95 4.46 1.32
C GLU A 144 9.32 3.07 1.86
N GLU A 145 10.62 2.78 2.03
CA GLU A 145 11.08 1.51 2.61
C GLU A 145 10.62 1.37 4.06
N TRP A 146 10.75 2.42 4.85
CA TRP A 146 10.31 2.41 6.24
C TRP A 146 8.78 2.33 6.37
N ALA A 147 8.03 3.10 5.56
CA ALA A 147 6.57 3.06 5.53
C ALA A 147 6.06 1.68 5.12
N LEU A 148 6.66 1.08 4.09
CA LEU A 148 6.31 -0.26 3.63
C LEU A 148 6.66 -1.35 4.67
N THR A 149 7.77 -1.18 5.40
CA THR A 149 8.12 -2.04 6.54
C THR A 149 7.03 -2.01 7.62
N LEU A 150 6.59 -0.80 7.99
CA LEU A 150 5.53 -0.61 8.99
C LEU A 150 4.19 -1.18 8.49
N GLU A 151 3.82 -0.92 7.24
CA GLU A 151 2.61 -1.47 6.62
C GLU A 151 2.61 -3.02 6.66
N ALA A 152 3.71 -3.66 6.24
CA ALA A 152 3.86 -5.12 6.29
C ALA A 152 3.78 -5.67 7.72
N TYR A 153 4.39 -4.98 8.69
CA TYR A 153 4.33 -5.37 10.09
C TYR A 153 2.89 -5.28 10.64
N LEU A 154 2.16 -4.22 10.28
CA LEU A 154 0.76 -4.05 10.68
C LEU A 154 -0.15 -5.12 10.06
N TYR A 155 0.11 -5.55 8.82
CA TYR A 155 -0.58 -6.69 8.20
C TYR A 155 -0.40 -7.99 8.97
N TYR A 156 0.75 -8.19 9.61
CA TYR A 156 1.03 -9.42 10.35
C TYR A 156 0.23 -9.52 11.66
N GLY A 157 -0.03 -8.39 12.34
CA GLY A 157 -0.50 -8.39 13.73
C GLY A 157 -1.73 -7.56 14.06
N TYR A 158 -2.11 -6.58 13.23
CA TYR A 158 -3.03 -5.51 13.62
C TYR A 158 -4.13 -5.22 12.60
N LEU A 159 -3.83 -5.33 11.31
CA LEU A 159 -4.85 -5.21 10.26
C LEU A 159 -5.73 -6.46 10.27
N VAL A 160 -7.03 -6.24 10.43
CA VAL A 160 -8.05 -7.27 10.51
C VAL A 160 -8.66 -7.53 9.13
N ASN A 161 -8.91 -6.47 8.35
CA ASN A 161 -9.41 -6.60 7.00
C ASN A 161 -9.07 -5.39 6.13
N GLU A 162 -8.83 -5.69 4.85
CA GLU A 162 -8.88 -4.75 3.74
C GLU A 162 -9.80 -5.32 2.68
N ASP A 163 -11.06 -4.91 2.70
CA ASP A 163 -12.03 -5.34 1.72
C ASP A 163 -12.97 -4.17 1.37
N GLU A 164 -13.39 -4.15 0.11
CA GLU A 164 -14.30 -3.14 -0.45
C GLU A 164 -13.85 -1.68 -0.21
N GLY A 165 -12.53 -1.48 -0.11
CA GLY A 165 -11.91 -0.17 0.09
C GLY A 165 -11.85 0.30 1.54
N ASN A 166 -12.27 -0.50 2.51
CA ASN A 166 -12.19 -0.17 3.93
C ASN A 166 -10.91 -0.76 4.55
N VAL A 167 -10.40 -0.09 5.58
CA VAL A 167 -9.35 -0.62 6.46
C VAL A 167 -9.98 -0.86 7.83
N ILE A 168 -9.84 -2.08 8.36
CA ILE A 168 -10.27 -2.43 9.70
C ILE A 168 -9.04 -2.90 10.48
N ALA A 169 -8.80 -2.30 11.65
CA ALA A 169 -7.66 -2.65 12.48
C ALA A 169 -8.01 -2.70 13.96
N THR A 170 -7.24 -3.47 14.71
CA THR A 170 -7.27 -3.47 16.18
C THR A 170 -6.54 -2.24 16.72
N GLU A 171 -6.98 -1.70 17.85
CA GLU A 171 -6.31 -0.55 18.48
C GLU A 171 -4.85 -0.88 18.87
N LEU A 172 -3.94 0.07 18.57
CA LEU A 172 -2.56 0.03 19.05
C LEU A 172 -2.49 0.59 20.48
N ALA A 173 -1.94 -0.21 21.40
CA ALA A 173 -1.70 0.22 22.76
C ALA A 173 -0.84 1.50 22.81
N PRO A 174 -1.08 2.43 23.75
CA PRO A 174 -0.22 3.60 23.93
C PRO A 174 1.24 3.20 24.18
N GLY A 175 2.15 3.71 23.34
CA GLY A 175 3.58 3.41 23.44
C GLY A 175 3.94 1.96 23.08
N TRP A 176 3.17 1.34 22.19
CA TRP A 176 3.44 -0.02 21.71
C TRP A 176 4.82 -0.16 21.06
N ASP A 177 5.28 -1.39 21.02
CA ASP A 177 6.57 -1.75 20.47
C ASP A 177 6.45 -2.97 19.54
N SER A 178 7.40 -3.11 18.62
CA SER A 178 7.45 -4.23 17.68
C SER A 178 8.12 -5.46 18.29
N GLU A 179 7.85 -6.64 17.71
CA GLU A 179 8.69 -7.81 17.86
C GLU A 179 9.87 -7.70 16.87
N GLU A 180 11.08 -7.50 17.40
CA GLU A 180 12.30 -7.24 16.62
C GLU A 180 12.56 -8.25 15.50
N ASP A 181 12.36 -9.54 15.76
CA ASP A 181 12.57 -10.59 14.76
C ASP A 181 11.56 -10.49 13.60
N VAL A 182 10.32 -10.07 13.88
CA VAL A 182 9.28 -9.87 12.86
C VAL A 182 9.55 -8.57 12.10
N TRP A 183 9.89 -7.49 12.80
CA TRP A 183 10.25 -6.22 12.18
C TRP A 183 11.43 -6.37 11.22
N ALA A 184 12.50 -7.04 11.63
CA ALA A 184 13.67 -7.28 10.79
C ALA A 184 13.32 -8.01 9.49
N GLN A 185 12.39 -8.96 9.55
CA GLN A 185 11.90 -9.67 8.36
C GLN A 185 11.04 -8.79 7.46
N CYS A 186 10.17 -7.96 8.03
CA CYS A 186 9.41 -6.98 7.28
C CYS A 186 10.34 -5.97 6.59
N ALA A 187 11.40 -5.53 7.28
CA ALA A 187 12.37 -4.58 6.75
C ALA A 187 13.19 -5.20 5.60
N GLU A 188 13.68 -6.44 5.76
CA GLU A 188 14.38 -7.17 4.69
C GLU A 188 13.48 -7.34 3.45
N TRP A 189 12.21 -7.71 3.66
CA TRP A 189 11.25 -7.80 2.57
C TRP A 189 10.98 -6.44 1.90
N ALA A 190 10.77 -5.38 2.68
CA ALA A 190 10.48 -4.05 2.16
C ALA A 190 11.67 -3.52 1.33
N HIS A 191 12.90 -3.69 1.81
CA HIS A 191 14.12 -3.32 1.11
C HIS A 191 14.18 -3.90 -0.30
N ASP A 192 13.83 -5.17 -0.43
CA ASP A 192 13.78 -5.86 -1.71
C ASP A 192 12.55 -5.43 -2.55
N ALA A 193 11.41 -5.20 -1.92
CA ALA A 193 10.11 -5.03 -2.58
C ALA A 193 9.81 -3.61 -3.07
N VAL A 194 10.36 -2.55 -2.45
CA VAL A 194 10.00 -1.15 -2.78
C VAL A 194 10.14 -0.85 -4.27
N ASP A 195 11.28 -1.20 -4.87
CA ASP A 195 11.57 -0.92 -6.27
C ASP A 195 10.66 -1.74 -7.19
N TRP A 196 10.44 -3.02 -6.87
CA TRP A 196 9.54 -3.87 -7.66
C TRP A 196 8.10 -3.38 -7.59
N LEU A 197 7.63 -2.95 -6.42
CA LEU A 197 6.28 -2.41 -6.27
C LEU A 197 6.13 -1.10 -7.03
N THR A 198 7.16 -0.26 -7.01
CA THR A 198 7.22 0.96 -7.81
C THR A 198 7.09 0.65 -9.30
N SER A 199 7.96 -0.19 -9.86
CA SER A 199 7.91 -0.56 -11.28
C SER A 199 6.58 -1.20 -11.68
N LEU A 200 6.05 -2.08 -10.84
CA LEU A 200 4.75 -2.73 -11.06
C LEU A 200 3.62 -1.71 -11.11
N ASN A 201 3.49 -0.87 -10.09
CA ASN A 201 2.34 0.03 -9.95
C ASN A 201 2.43 1.22 -10.91
N VAL A 202 3.63 1.67 -11.27
CA VAL A 202 3.83 2.61 -12.38
C VAL A 202 3.34 1.96 -13.68
N ALA A 203 3.77 0.74 -14.01
CA ALA A 203 3.30 0.05 -15.21
C ALA A 203 1.77 -0.15 -15.25
N ARG A 204 1.15 -0.45 -14.10
CA ARG A 204 -0.31 -0.53 -13.98
C ARG A 204 -0.99 0.81 -14.26
N ALA A 205 -0.45 1.89 -13.70
CA ALA A 205 -0.96 3.25 -13.91
C ALA A 205 -0.90 3.65 -15.40
N TYR A 206 0.21 3.34 -16.08
CA TYR A 206 0.32 3.47 -17.55
C TYR A 206 -0.71 2.60 -18.27
N GLY A 207 -0.91 1.36 -17.82
CA GLY A 207 -1.92 0.48 -18.38
C GLY A 207 -3.35 1.03 -18.28
N PHE A 208 -3.73 1.57 -17.12
CA PHE A 208 -5.04 2.20 -16.92
C PHE A 208 -5.21 3.45 -17.78
N ALA A 209 -4.22 4.34 -17.78
CA ALA A 209 -4.25 5.55 -18.59
C ALA A 209 -4.38 5.22 -20.08
N ALA A 210 -3.79 4.11 -20.53
CA ALA A 210 -3.91 3.67 -21.90
C ALA A 210 -5.30 3.16 -22.24
N ARG A 211 -5.88 2.38 -21.34
CA ARG A 211 -7.20 1.80 -21.53
C ARG A 211 -8.31 2.86 -21.49
N LEU A 212 -8.18 3.83 -20.59
CA LEU A 212 -9.25 4.76 -20.24
C LEU A 212 -9.11 6.12 -20.94
N GLY A 213 -7.88 6.51 -21.29
CA GLY A 213 -7.58 7.74 -22.03
C GLY A 213 -7.96 9.03 -21.30
N GLY A 214 -7.87 10.15 -22.01
CA GLY A 214 -8.41 11.44 -21.58
C GLY A 214 -7.89 11.92 -20.21
N ASP A 215 -8.80 11.99 -19.23
CA ASP A 215 -8.50 12.49 -17.89
C ASP A 215 -7.54 11.58 -17.10
N GLU A 216 -7.50 10.27 -17.40
CA GLU A 216 -6.57 9.35 -16.74
C GLU A 216 -5.11 9.58 -17.14
N VAL A 217 -4.85 10.10 -18.34
CA VAL A 217 -3.49 10.47 -18.75
C VAL A 217 -2.99 11.67 -17.94
N ARG A 218 -3.87 12.65 -17.66
CA ARG A 218 -3.52 13.81 -16.82
C ARG A 218 -3.35 13.41 -15.35
N ALA A 219 -4.19 12.49 -14.88
CA ALA A 219 -4.05 11.93 -13.55
C ALA A 219 -2.74 11.13 -13.42
N LEU A 220 -2.37 10.35 -14.44
CA LEU A 220 -1.07 9.66 -14.49
C LEU A 220 0.11 10.64 -14.42
N GLU A 221 0.10 11.70 -15.23
CA GLU A 221 1.15 12.73 -15.19
C GLU A 221 1.28 13.34 -13.78
N THR A 222 0.15 13.64 -13.15
CA THR A 222 0.10 14.18 -11.78
C THR A 222 0.66 13.17 -10.77
N ALA A 223 0.25 11.90 -10.87
CA ALA A 223 0.72 10.83 -10.00
C ALA A 223 2.24 10.61 -10.14
N CYS A 224 2.77 10.55 -11.38
CA CYS A 224 4.20 10.45 -11.63
C CYS A 224 4.99 11.61 -11.00
N GLY A 225 4.46 12.84 -11.12
CA GLY A 225 5.06 14.02 -10.49
C GLY A 225 5.11 13.93 -8.95
N LEU A 226 4.05 13.42 -8.32
CA LEU A 226 3.98 13.22 -6.87
C LEU A 226 4.88 12.07 -6.39
N TRP A 227 4.99 11.00 -7.18
CA TRP A 227 5.86 9.85 -6.93
C TRP A 227 7.34 10.14 -7.21
N GLY A 228 7.67 11.27 -7.82
CA GLY A 228 9.03 11.60 -8.22
C GLY A 228 9.59 10.70 -9.34
N VAL A 229 8.73 10.06 -10.13
CA VAL A 229 9.13 9.18 -11.25
C VAL A 229 8.96 9.88 -12.60
N PRO A 230 9.73 9.51 -13.63
CA PRO A 230 9.59 10.11 -14.96
C PRO A 230 8.21 9.85 -15.59
N PHE A 231 7.70 10.86 -16.31
CA PHE A 231 6.52 10.74 -17.16
C PHE A 231 6.88 10.97 -18.63
N ASP A 232 6.57 9.99 -19.48
CA ASP A 232 6.72 10.10 -20.95
C ASP A 232 5.73 9.13 -21.63
N LEU A 233 5.14 9.56 -22.75
CA LEU A 233 4.22 8.78 -23.56
C LEU A 233 4.87 8.24 -24.84
N SER A 234 6.19 8.41 -25.01
CA SER A 234 6.93 7.86 -26.14
C SER A 234 6.88 6.34 -26.14
N GLU A 235 6.75 5.74 -27.34
CA GLU A 235 6.61 4.29 -27.49
C GLU A 235 7.75 3.49 -26.85
N GLY A 236 8.98 4.02 -26.92
CA GLY A 236 10.15 3.42 -26.30
C GLY A 236 10.05 3.41 -24.77
N PHE A 237 9.68 4.54 -24.17
CA PHE A 237 9.55 4.67 -22.73
C PHE A 237 8.41 3.80 -22.18
N VAL A 238 7.22 3.86 -22.80
CA VAL A 238 6.07 3.03 -22.38
C VAL A 238 6.42 1.54 -22.49
N SER A 239 7.10 1.11 -23.55
CA SER A 239 7.51 -0.29 -23.71
C SER A 239 8.46 -0.75 -22.59
N GLU A 240 9.38 0.12 -22.18
CA GLU A 240 10.32 -0.11 -21.08
C GLU A 240 9.59 -0.23 -19.75
N VAL A 241 8.76 0.76 -19.38
CA VAL A 241 7.93 0.73 -18.17
C VAL A 241 7.09 -0.55 -18.08
N MET A 242 6.43 -0.95 -19.17
CA MET A 242 5.63 -2.18 -19.17
C MET A 242 6.49 -3.45 -19.07
N ALA A 243 7.72 -3.44 -19.57
CA ALA A 243 8.64 -4.57 -19.43
C ALA A 243 9.15 -4.70 -17.99
N GLU A 244 9.56 -3.60 -17.37
CA GLU A 244 9.98 -3.55 -15.96
C GLU A 244 8.85 -3.98 -15.03
N GLY A 245 7.63 -3.47 -15.24
CA GLY A 245 6.48 -3.89 -14.45
C GLY A 245 6.20 -5.40 -14.53
N ARG A 246 6.35 -6.01 -15.71
CA ARG A 246 6.20 -7.46 -15.88
C ARG A 246 7.29 -8.25 -15.17
N GLU A 247 8.54 -7.78 -15.21
CA GLU A 247 9.62 -8.42 -14.45
C GLU A 247 9.34 -8.33 -12.94
N ALA A 248 9.01 -7.13 -12.46
CA ALA A 248 8.68 -6.87 -11.05
C ALA A 248 7.51 -7.73 -10.57
N TYR A 249 6.45 -7.87 -11.37
CA TYR A 249 5.35 -8.78 -11.08
C TYR A 249 5.81 -10.22 -10.87
N GLY A 250 6.71 -10.73 -11.73
CA GLY A 250 7.27 -12.06 -11.59
C GLY A 250 8.05 -12.25 -10.29
N ARG A 251 8.72 -11.20 -9.80
CA ARG A 251 9.45 -11.21 -8.52
C ARG A 251 8.52 -11.17 -7.31
N LEU A 252 7.46 -10.38 -7.40
CA LEU A 252 6.52 -10.15 -6.31
C LEU A 252 5.47 -11.26 -6.15
N LEU A 253 5.19 -12.04 -7.19
CA LEU A 253 4.08 -13.00 -7.22
C LEU A 253 4.09 -13.98 -6.03
N ASP A 254 5.25 -14.57 -5.74
CA ASP A 254 5.39 -15.56 -4.66
C ASP A 254 5.30 -14.89 -3.28
N GLY A 255 5.87 -13.68 -3.12
CA GLY A 255 5.77 -12.89 -1.89
C GLY A 255 4.35 -12.38 -1.63
N TYR A 256 3.64 -11.94 -2.69
CA TYR A 256 2.26 -11.45 -2.63
C TYR A 256 1.29 -12.52 -2.13
N ARG A 257 1.36 -13.71 -2.73
CA ARG A 257 0.50 -14.83 -2.35
C ARG A 257 0.74 -15.25 -0.91
N ALA A 258 1.99 -15.17 -0.45
CA ALA A 258 2.35 -15.47 0.94
C ALA A 258 1.83 -14.42 1.93
N LEU A 259 1.80 -13.13 1.55
CA LEU A 259 1.36 -12.04 2.41
C LEU A 259 -0.18 -11.94 2.50
N THR A 260 -0.88 -12.20 1.40
CA THR A 260 -2.30 -11.80 1.26
C THR A 260 -3.28 -12.96 1.12
N GLU A 261 -2.79 -14.18 0.87
CA GLU A 261 -3.58 -15.36 0.51
C GLU A 261 -4.53 -15.19 -0.70
N ARG A 262 -4.42 -14.10 -1.47
CA ARG A 262 -5.29 -13.76 -2.62
C ARG A 262 -4.60 -14.06 -3.97
N GLU A 263 -5.41 -14.31 -5.01
CA GLU A 263 -4.88 -14.39 -6.39
C GLU A 263 -4.37 -13.02 -6.83
N PHE A 264 -3.07 -12.93 -7.11
CA PHE A 264 -2.45 -11.74 -7.66
C PHE A 264 -2.67 -11.71 -9.16
N ASP A 265 -3.46 -10.76 -9.63
CA ASP A 265 -3.57 -10.50 -11.06
C ASP A 265 -2.75 -9.26 -11.39
N PHE A 266 -1.87 -9.37 -12.39
CA PHE A 266 -1.08 -8.24 -12.86
C PHE A 266 -1.98 -7.06 -13.24
N LEU A 267 -3.17 -7.33 -13.81
CA LEU A 267 -4.08 -6.29 -14.32
C LEU A 267 -5.59 -6.64 -14.24
N GLY A 268 -5.98 -7.76 -13.63
CA GLY A 268 -7.36 -8.24 -13.64
C GLY A 268 -7.76 -8.77 -15.02
N THR A 269 -7.55 -10.07 -15.24
CA THR A 269 -8.09 -10.91 -16.30
C THR A 269 -8.21 -10.25 -17.68
N ASP A 270 -7.09 -9.82 -18.28
CA ASP A 270 -6.75 -10.07 -19.69
C ASP A 270 -5.44 -9.35 -20.03
N VAL A 271 -4.35 -10.07 -20.26
CA VAL A 271 -3.02 -9.51 -20.61
C VAL A 271 -2.97 -8.99 -22.08
N ARG A 272 -4.06 -9.14 -22.85
CA ARG A 272 -4.10 -8.93 -24.31
C ARG A 272 -4.18 -7.47 -24.76
N TRP A 273 -4.45 -6.52 -23.87
CA TRP A 273 -4.64 -5.11 -24.25
C TRP A 273 -3.37 -4.26 -24.18
N MET A 274 -2.29 -4.78 -23.60
CA MET A 274 -0.99 -4.10 -23.60
C MET A 274 -0.38 -3.94 -25.00
N GLU A 275 -0.80 -4.74 -25.98
CA GLU A 275 -0.33 -4.65 -27.37
C GLU A 275 -0.95 -3.47 -28.15
N GLY A 276 -1.94 -2.76 -27.58
CA GLY A 276 -2.66 -1.65 -28.23
C GLY A 276 -2.73 -0.34 -27.43
N ALA A 277 -2.06 -0.28 -26.27
CA ALA A 277 -2.12 0.85 -25.33
C ALA A 277 -1.81 2.22 -25.97
N ARG A 278 -0.88 2.25 -26.93
CA ARG A 278 -0.48 3.47 -27.66
C ARG A 278 -1.63 4.12 -28.43
N ASP A 279 -2.40 3.32 -29.16
CA ASP A 279 -3.42 3.84 -30.09
C ASP A 279 -4.65 4.40 -29.35
N ALA A 280 -4.74 4.15 -28.04
CA ALA A 280 -5.79 4.67 -27.16
C ALA A 280 -5.35 5.90 -26.33
N MET A 281 -4.03 6.15 -26.17
CA MET A 281 -3.49 7.30 -25.43
C MET A 281 -3.30 8.56 -26.29
N LEU A 282 -3.24 8.42 -27.61
CA LEU A 282 -3.02 9.52 -28.54
C LEU A 282 -4.34 9.95 -29.20
N PRO A 283 -4.61 11.27 -29.34
CA PRO A 283 -5.80 11.78 -30.03
C PRO A 283 -5.81 11.50 -31.54
#